data_AF-A0A4Q2Y723-F1
#
_entry.id   AF-A0A4Q2Y723-F1
#
_cell.length_a   1.000
_cell.length_b   1.000
_cell.length_c   1.000
_cell.angle_alpha   90.00
_cell.angle_beta   90.00
_cell.angle_gamma   90.00
#
_symmetry.space_group_name_H-M   'P 1'
#
loop_
_entity.id
_entity.type
_entity.pdbx_description
1 polymer ?
#
loop_
_entity_poly.entity_id
_entity_poly.type
_entity_poly.pdbx_seq_one_letter_code
_entity_poly.pdbx_strand_id
1 'polypeptide(L)'
;MKLPPWTPPVPAAPKNPPQLTARSLHDPRTQEVLDDLDEILAAGVPGQVNERFQNKCWEVLLDSDTGRRNLNFGLLLDALRPEDGVALHVLFNKMHQEGRDFPGEYATFATRWGQVDGAGSLRYYFTEADKAPAPADVHNALKGWAQKNPKEALAWAVANRALAAGKPHPGFGPQEDPVMGVIHGWARMDVAGATAAMKAQFSDPEERAQAVSIIYKESLFGNGLHATLDWIKQLPDSPEDSNEGG
;
A
#
# COMPACT_ATOMS: atom_id res chain seq x y z
N MET A 1 14.79 42.54 21.87
CA MET A 1 13.47 42.08 22.35
C MET A 1 13.41 40.58 22.05
N LYS A 2 13.51 39.70 23.07
CA LYS A 2 13.50 38.23 22.87
C LYS A 2 12.05 37.76 22.81
N LEU A 3 11.68 37.07 21.73
CA LEU A 3 10.38 36.42 21.64
C LEU A 3 10.31 35.24 22.63
N PRO A 4 9.17 35.01 23.29
CA PRO A 4 8.99 33.86 24.17
C PRO A 4 9.00 32.54 23.39
N PRO A 5 9.38 31.42 24.02
CA PRO A 5 9.40 30.11 23.37
C PRO A 5 7.99 29.69 22.97
N TRP A 6 7.82 29.34 21.70
CA TRP A 6 6.60 28.76 21.16
C TRP A 6 6.52 27.27 21.55
N THR A 7 5.50 26.91 22.31
CA THR A 7 5.08 25.52 22.55
C THR A 7 3.89 25.21 21.66
N PRO A 8 3.97 24.25 20.71
CA PRO A 8 2.82 23.86 19.92
C PRO A 8 1.72 23.29 20.83
N PRO A 9 0.43 23.57 20.54
CA PRO A 9 -0.66 22.92 21.24
C PRO A 9 -0.60 21.41 20.95
N VAL A 10 -0.59 20.60 22.02
CA VAL A 10 -0.81 19.16 21.92
C VAL A 10 -2.18 18.97 21.26
N PRO A 11 -2.28 18.30 20.10
CA PRO A 11 -3.57 18.00 19.50
C PRO A 11 -4.39 17.26 20.54
N ALA A 12 -5.57 17.77 20.89
CA ALA A 12 -6.50 17.01 21.70
C ALA A 12 -6.73 15.69 20.98
N ALA A 13 -6.44 14.58 21.66
CA ALA A 13 -6.73 13.25 21.14
C ALA A 13 -8.18 13.24 20.64
N PRO A 14 -8.46 12.65 19.46
CA PRO A 14 -9.82 12.52 18.98
C PRO A 14 -10.67 11.94 20.10
N LYS A 15 -11.76 12.62 20.47
CA LYS A 15 -12.61 12.23 21.62
C LYS A 15 -13.19 10.83 21.49
N ASN A 16 -13.13 10.24 20.29
CA ASN A 16 -13.29 8.81 20.02
C ASN A 16 -12.39 8.44 18.83
N PRO A 17 -11.21 7.82 19.03
CA PRO A 17 -10.63 7.03 17.96
C PRO A 17 -11.59 5.87 17.67
N PRO A 18 -11.69 5.35 16.43
CA PRO A 18 -12.39 4.10 16.17
C PRO A 18 -11.70 3.01 17.00
N GLN A 19 -12.24 2.72 18.17
CA GLN A 19 -11.79 1.61 18.98
C GLN A 19 -12.31 0.36 18.31
N LEU A 20 -11.42 -0.40 17.67
CA LEU A 20 -11.58 -1.85 17.57
C LEU A 20 -11.60 -2.38 19.00
N THR A 21 -12.75 -2.30 19.65
CA THR A 21 -12.95 -2.90 20.97
C THR A 21 -12.94 -4.42 20.81
N ALA A 22 -12.59 -5.18 21.85
CA ALA A 22 -12.74 -6.63 21.87
C ALA A 22 -14.14 -7.11 21.42
N ARG A 23 -15.15 -6.23 21.47
CA ARG A 23 -16.50 -6.43 20.94
C ARG A 23 -16.56 -6.69 19.44
N SER A 24 -15.62 -6.18 18.64
CA SER A 24 -15.58 -6.34 17.18
C SER A 24 -15.23 -7.76 16.72
N LEU A 25 -14.48 -8.51 17.55
CA LEU A 25 -14.16 -9.92 17.31
C LEU A 25 -15.31 -10.86 17.72
N HIS A 26 -16.28 -10.37 18.49
CA HIS A 26 -17.47 -11.12 18.89
C HIS A 26 -18.70 -10.78 18.03
N ASP A 27 -18.52 -10.04 16.94
CA ASP A 27 -19.57 -9.83 15.94
C ASP A 27 -19.85 -11.16 15.21
N PRO A 28 -21.11 -11.63 15.13
CA PRO A 28 -21.41 -12.92 14.50
C PRO A 28 -20.94 -13.06 13.06
N ARG A 29 -20.92 -11.97 12.28
CA ARG A 29 -20.45 -12.02 10.88
C ARG A 29 -18.93 -12.05 10.80
N THR A 30 -18.23 -11.43 11.75
CA THR A 30 -16.78 -11.59 11.88
C THR A 30 -16.45 -13.03 12.24
N GLN A 31 -17.20 -13.64 13.18
CA GLN A 31 -17.00 -15.04 13.54
C GLN A 31 -17.26 -15.98 12.36
N GLU A 32 -18.30 -15.74 11.57
CA GLU A 32 -18.58 -16.51 10.34
C GLU A 32 -17.39 -16.47 9.37
N VAL A 33 -16.79 -15.29 9.15
CA VAL A 33 -15.60 -15.19 8.29
C VAL A 33 -14.45 -16.00 8.85
N LEU A 34 -14.20 -15.94 10.17
CA LEU A 34 -13.14 -16.71 10.82
C LEU A 34 -13.38 -18.22 10.73
N ASP A 35 -14.62 -18.67 10.91
CA ASP A 35 -14.99 -20.08 10.82
C ASP A 35 -14.82 -20.61 9.38
N ASP A 36 -15.10 -19.79 8.38
CA ASP A 36 -14.97 -20.15 6.96
C ASP A 36 -13.52 -20.11 6.45
N LEU A 37 -12.57 -19.47 7.16
CA LEU A 37 -11.19 -19.31 6.69
C LEU A 37 -10.51 -20.66 6.44
N ASP A 38 -10.69 -21.65 7.31
CA ASP A 38 -10.07 -22.96 7.15
C ASP A 38 -10.60 -23.67 5.89
N GLU A 39 -11.90 -23.56 5.60
CA GLU A 39 -12.50 -24.12 4.39
C GLU A 39 -12.05 -23.38 3.13
N ILE A 40 -11.94 -22.04 3.20
CA ILE A 40 -11.41 -21.22 2.10
C ILE A 40 -9.97 -21.64 1.80
N LEU A 41 -9.12 -21.75 2.81
CA LEU A 41 -7.73 -22.18 2.64
C LEU A 41 -7.64 -23.60 2.06
N ALA A 42 -8.45 -24.53 2.57
CA ALA A 42 -8.48 -25.91 2.10
C ALA A 42 -8.98 -26.07 0.65
N ALA A 43 -9.83 -25.16 0.17
CA ALA A 43 -10.35 -25.18 -1.20
C ALA A 43 -9.36 -24.62 -2.24
N GLY A 44 -8.25 -24.03 -1.80
CA GLY A 44 -7.25 -23.46 -2.70
C GLY A 44 -6.51 -24.54 -3.52
N VAL A 45 -6.71 -24.54 -4.84
CA VAL A 45 -5.92 -25.36 -5.77
C VAL A 45 -4.86 -24.48 -6.46
N PRO A 46 -3.56 -24.86 -6.46
CA PRO A 46 -2.52 -24.11 -7.16
C PRO A 46 -2.84 -23.96 -8.65
N GLY A 47 -2.57 -22.78 -9.22
CA GLY A 47 -2.88 -22.48 -10.62
C GLY A 47 -4.36 -22.21 -10.92
N GLN A 48 -5.26 -22.27 -9.93
CA GLN A 48 -6.69 -22.01 -10.10
C GLN A 48 -7.20 -20.94 -9.12
N VAL A 49 -8.13 -20.12 -9.59
CA VAL A 49 -8.86 -19.17 -8.75
C VAL A 49 -9.67 -19.94 -7.70
N ASN A 50 -9.61 -19.50 -6.45
CA ASN A 50 -10.42 -20.05 -5.37
C ASN A 50 -11.79 -19.37 -5.36
N GLU A 51 -12.79 -20.06 -5.91
CA GLU A 51 -14.16 -19.55 -5.98
C GLU A 51 -14.77 -19.26 -4.60
N ARG A 52 -14.44 -20.05 -3.57
CA ARG A 52 -14.92 -19.81 -2.20
C ARG A 52 -14.37 -18.50 -1.64
N PHE A 53 -13.09 -18.25 -1.84
CA PHE A 53 -12.46 -16.97 -1.49
C PHE A 53 -13.16 -15.80 -2.19
N GLN A 54 -13.35 -15.88 -3.52
CA GLN A 54 -14.00 -14.81 -4.30
C GLN A 54 -15.43 -14.54 -3.83
N ASN A 55 -16.21 -15.58 -3.60
CA ASN A 55 -17.59 -15.46 -3.12
C ASN A 55 -17.65 -14.82 -1.73
N LYS A 56 -16.78 -15.23 -0.81
CA LYS A 56 -16.74 -14.63 0.54
C LYS A 56 -16.26 -13.17 0.51
N CYS A 57 -15.31 -12.82 -0.36
CA CYS A 57 -14.92 -11.43 -0.58
C CYS A 57 -16.10 -10.58 -1.09
N TRP A 58 -16.88 -11.08 -2.05
CA TRP A 58 -18.09 -10.41 -2.52
C TRP A 58 -19.10 -10.18 -1.38
N GLU A 59 -19.38 -11.22 -0.59
CA GLU A 59 -20.29 -11.13 0.56
C GLU A 59 -19.84 -10.08 1.58
N VAL A 60 -18.57 -10.10 1.97
CA VAL A 60 -18.01 -9.15 2.93
C VAL A 60 -18.07 -7.72 2.40
N LEU A 61 -17.76 -7.51 1.11
CA LEU A 61 -17.81 -6.19 0.49
C LEU A 61 -19.23 -5.60 0.43
N LEU A 62 -20.27 -6.42 0.48
CA LEU A 62 -21.67 -5.97 0.57
C LEU A 62 -22.09 -5.56 1.99
N ASP A 63 -21.25 -5.72 3.01
CA ASP A 63 -21.56 -5.26 4.36
C ASP A 63 -21.61 -3.73 4.43
N SER A 64 -22.72 -3.18 4.92
CA SER A 64 -22.92 -1.74 5.06
C SER A 64 -22.11 -1.13 6.21
N ASP A 65 -21.68 -1.93 7.19
CA ASP A 65 -20.80 -1.48 8.26
C ASP A 65 -19.36 -1.44 7.77
N THR A 66 -18.83 -0.22 7.61
CA THR A 66 -17.48 0.00 7.08
C THR A 66 -16.39 -0.53 8.00
N GLY A 67 -16.59 -0.47 9.33
CA GLY A 67 -15.60 -0.97 10.28
C GLY A 67 -15.46 -2.49 10.20
N ARG A 68 -16.61 -3.18 10.20
CA ARG A 68 -16.64 -4.64 10.07
C ARG A 68 -16.21 -5.10 8.68
N ARG A 69 -16.64 -4.44 7.61
CA ARG A 69 -16.21 -4.74 6.24
C ARG A 69 -14.70 -4.68 6.10
N ASN A 70 -14.07 -3.60 6.56
CA ASN A 70 -12.61 -3.45 6.50
C ASN A 70 -11.88 -4.55 7.29
N LEU A 71 -12.36 -4.88 8.49
CA LEU A 71 -11.80 -5.94 9.31
C LEU A 71 -11.89 -7.30 8.60
N ASN A 72 -13.10 -7.68 8.18
CA ASN A 72 -13.37 -8.98 7.57
C ASN A 72 -12.67 -9.13 6.22
N PHE A 73 -12.62 -8.06 5.42
CA PHE A 73 -11.91 -8.09 4.14
C PHE A 73 -10.40 -8.22 4.36
N GLY A 74 -9.85 -7.53 5.36
CA GLY A 74 -8.45 -7.69 5.76
C GLY A 74 -8.11 -9.13 6.17
N LEU A 75 -8.99 -9.80 6.93
CA LEU A 75 -8.82 -11.20 7.31
C LEU A 75 -8.81 -12.12 6.08
N LEU A 76 -9.71 -11.92 5.11
CA LEU A 76 -9.73 -12.70 3.87
C LEU A 76 -8.47 -12.48 3.04
N LEU A 77 -7.96 -11.25 2.98
CA LEU A 77 -6.74 -10.93 2.23
C LEU A 77 -5.50 -11.68 2.74
N ASP A 78 -5.51 -12.22 3.97
CA ASP A 78 -4.46 -13.13 4.44
C ASP A 78 -4.44 -14.46 3.67
N ALA A 79 -5.59 -14.91 3.16
CA ALA A 79 -5.75 -16.09 2.31
C ALA A 79 -5.54 -15.81 0.81
N LEU A 80 -5.27 -14.55 0.40
CA LEU A 80 -5.05 -14.20 -1.01
C LEU A 80 -3.84 -14.94 -1.58
N ARG A 81 -4.01 -15.62 -2.72
CA ARG A 81 -2.94 -16.26 -3.50
C ARG A 81 -2.70 -15.54 -4.82
N PRO A 82 -1.56 -15.75 -5.50
CA PRO A 82 -1.26 -15.10 -6.78
C PRO A 82 -2.39 -15.23 -7.82
N GLU A 83 -2.97 -16.43 -7.91
CA GLU A 83 -4.00 -16.78 -8.89
C GLU A 83 -5.33 -16.06 -8.64
N ASP A 84 -5.58 -15.61 -7.42
CA ASP A 84 -6.83 -14.96 -7.03
C ASP A 84 -6.85 -13.45 -7.35
N GLY A 85 -5.66 -12.85 -7.55
CA GLY A 85 -5.52 -11.40 -7.66
C GLY A 85 -6.25 -10.78 -8.86
N VAL A 86 -6.13 -11.38 -10.05
CA VAL A 86 -6.84 -10.91 -11.25
C VAL A 86 -8.35 -11.00 -11.06
N ALA A 87 -8.85 -12.12 -10.53
CA ALA A 87 -10.27 -12.33 -10.30
C ALA A 87 -10.84 -11.30 -9.30
N LEU A 88 -10.09 -11.00 -8.23
CA LEU A 88 -10.51 -10.01 -7.24
C LEU A 88 -10.48 -8.58 -7.80
N HIS A 89 -9.50 -8.23 -8.65
CA HIS A 89 -9.51 -6.95 -9.36
C HIS A 89 -10.72 -6.82 -10.30
N VAL A 90 -11.05 -7.87 -11.06
CA VAL A 90 -12.24 -7.91 -11.93
C VAL A 90 -13.52 -7.75 -11.09
N LEU A 91 -13.58 -8.34 -9.90
CA LEU A 91 -14.68 -8.17 -8.96
C LEU A 91 -14.89 -6.69 -8.58
N PHE A 92 -13.83 -5.99 -8.20
CA PHE A 92 -13.89 -4.56 -7.87
C PHE A 92 -14.33 -3.71 -9.07
N ASN A 93 -13.81 -3.99 -10.27
CA ASN A 93 -14.25 -3.30 -11.48
C ASN A 93 -15.75 -3.49 -11.76
N LYS A 94 -16.27 -4.71 -11.55
CA LYS A 94 -17.69 -4.98 -11.67
C LYS A 94 -18.51 -4.20 -10.64
N MET A 95 -18.08 -4.18 -9.38
CA MET A 95 -18.76 -3.41 -8.32
C MET A 95 -18.79 -1.91 -8.64
N HIS A 96 -17.68 -1.34 -9.11
CA HIS A 96 -17.61 0.06 -9.54
C HIS A 96 -18.62 0.36 -10.67
N GLN A 97 -18.70 -0.52 -11.68
CA GLN A 97 -19.67 -0.40 -12.78
C GLN A 97 -21.13 -0.47 -12.30
N GLU A 98 -21.39 -1.18 -11.20
CA GLU A 98 -22.70 -1.25 -10.54
C GLU A 98 -22.95 -0.05 -9.59
N GLY A 99 -22.06 0.94 -9.57
CA GLY A 99 -22.17 2.15 -8.76
C GLY A 99 -21.74 1.98 -7.31
N ARG A 100 -20.91 0.97 -7.01
CA ARG A 100 -20.36 0.70 -5.67
C ARG A 100 -18.85 0.85 -5.65
N ASP A 101 -18.38 1.85 -4.92
CA ASP A 101 -16.95 2.16 -4.79
C ASP A 101 -16.40 1.76 -3.43
N PHE A 102 -15.24 1.09 -3.46
CA PHE A 102 -14.54 0.60 -2.27
C PHE A 102 -13.05 0.98 -2.30
N PRO A 103 -12.71 2.30 -2.31
CA PRO A 103 -11.34 2.75 -2.54
C PRO A 103 -10.37 2.29 -1.44
N GLY A 104 -10.81 2.20 -0.18
CA GLY A 104 -9.97 1.76 0.93
C GLY A 104 -9.66 0.27 0.89
N GLU A 105 -10.68 -0.53 0.63
CA GLU A 105 -10.58 -1.99 0.47
C GLU A 105 -9.75 -2.32 -0.77
N TYR A 106 -9.98 -1.62 -1.89
CA TYR A 106 -9.21 -1.80 -3.12
C TYR A 106 -7.72 -1.45 -2.93
N ALA A 107 -7.39 -0.33 -2.26
CA ALA A 107 -6.00 0.02 -1.97
C ALA A 107 -5.32 -1.04 -1.08
N THR A 108 -6.04 -1.60 -0.11
CA THR A 108 -5.57 -2.69 0.75
C THR A 108 -5.33 -3.96 -0.05
N PHE A 109 -6.26 -4.31 -0.94
CA PHE A 109 -6.12 -5.41 -1.89
C PHE A 109 -4.91 -5.22 -2.81
N ALA A 110 -4.77 -4.08 -3.48
CA ALA A 110 -3.68 -3.83 -4.42
C ALA A 110 -2.30 -3.93 -3.72
N THR A 111 -2.21 -3.43 -2.48
CA THR A 111 -1.02 -3.61 -1.64
C THR A 111 -0.79 -5.09 -1.33
N ARG A 112 -1.81 -5.83 -0.91
CA ARG A 112 -1.68 -7.26 -0.60
C ARG A 112 -1.31 -8.09 -1.82
N TRP A 113 -1.91 -7.81 -2.98
CA TRP A 113 -1.57 -8.49 -4.22
C TRP A 113 -0.12 -8.24 -4.61
N GLY A 114 0.38 -7.00 -4.44
CA GLY A 114 1.79 -6.69 -4.57
C GLY A 114 2.71 -7.51 -3.67
N GLN A 115 2.32 -7.73 -2.40
CA GLN A 115 3.08 -8.58 -1.46
C GLN A 115 3.13 -10.04 -1.90
N VAL A 116 2.04 -10.56 -2.44
CA VAL A 116 1.89 -11.97 -2.81
C VAL A 116 2.49 -12.26 -4.19
N ASP A 117 2.25 -11.37 -5.16
CA ASP A 117 2.68 -11.48 -6.55
C ASP A 117 2.86 -10.08 -7.19
N GLY A 118 3.90 -9.36 -6.76
CA GLY A 118 4.22 -8.03 -7.28
C GLY A 118 4.50 -8.00 -8.78
N ALA A 119 5.23 -9.00 -9.30
CA ALA A 119 5.50 -9.09 -10.73
C ALA A 119 4.22 -9.38 -11.54
N GLY A 120 3.39 -10.33 -11.09
CA GLY A 120 2.15 -10.67 -11.77
C GLY A 120 1.10 -9.57 -11.74
N SER A 121 0.93 -8.87 -10.60
CA SER A 121 0.03 -7.71 -10.51
C SER A 121 0.40 -6.60 -11.50
N LEU A 122 1.68 -6.22 -11.58
CA LEU A 122 2.14 -5.21 -12.53
C LEU A 122 2.09 -5.70 -13.98
N ARG A 123 2.39 -6.98 -14.25
CA ARG A 123 2.20 -7.56 -15.58
C ARG A 123 0.74 -7.42 -16.02
N TYR A 124 -0.20 -7.76 -15.14
CA TYR A 124 -1.63 -7.63 -15.42
C TYR A 124 -1.99 -6.19 -15.76
N TYR A 125 -1.66 -5.23 -14.88
CA TYR A 125 -1.96 -3.82 -15.07
C TYR A 125 -1.42 -3.23 -16.38
N PHE A 126 -0.20 -3.60 -16.75
CA PHE A 126 0.47 -3.00 -17.90
C PHE A 126 0.29 -3.77 -19.21
N THR A 127 -0.13 -5.03 -19.18
CA THR A 127 -0.14 -5.90 -20.37
C THR A 127 -1.49 -6.53 -20.65
N GLU A 128 -2.22 -6.94 -19.60
CA GLU A 128 -3.40 -7.79 -19.73
C GLU A 128 -4.71 -7.01 -19.52
N ALA A 129 -4.69 -5.95 -18.71
CA ALA A 129 -5.86 -5.11 -18.46
C ALA A 129 -6.22 -4.25 -19.68
N ASP A 130 -7.53 -4.11 -19.95
CA ASP A 130 -8.06 -3.31 -21.07
C ASP A 130 -7.83 -1.80 -20.90
N LYS A 131 -7.71 -1.35 -19.65
CA LYS A 131 -7.51 0.06 -19.29
C LYS A 131 -6.14 0.26 -18.69
N ALA A 132 -5.56 1.43 -18.95
CA ALA A 132 -4.36 1.87 -18.23
C ALA A 132 -4.63 1.85 -16.72
N PRO A 133 -3.66 1.45 -15.89
CA PRO A 133 -3.86 1.38 -14.45
C PRO A 133 -3.93 2.78 -13.83
N ALA A 134 -4.74 2.94 -12.79
CA ALA A 134 -4.72 4.18 -12.03
C ALA A 134 -3.37 4.33 -11.30
N PRO A 135 -2.86 5.55 -11.09
CA PRO A 135 -1.57 5.73 -10.40
C PRO A 135 -1.49 5.11 -9.01
N ALA A 136 -2.59 5.16 -8.27
CA ALA A 136 -2.68 4.53 -6.95
C ALA A 136 -2.50 3.00 -7.02
N ASP A 137 -2.91 2.34 -8.10
CA ASP A 137 -2.86 0.88 -8.24
C ASP A 137 -1.41 0.42 -8.40
N VAL A 138 -0.68 1.09 -9.30
CA VAL A 138 0.75 0.86 -9.54
C VAL A 138 1.54 1.15 -8.27
N HIS A 139 1.25 2.27 -7.61
CA HIS A 139 1.88 2.65 -6.35
C HIS A 139 1.67 1.59 -5.27
N ASN A 140 0.42 1.15 -5.05
CA ASN A 140 0.09 0.18 -4.01
C ASN A 140 0.67 -1.20 -4.29
N ALA A 141 0.65 -1.67 -5.54
CA ALA A 141 1.30 -2.93 -5.92
C ALA A 141 2.81 -2.90 -5.66
N LEU A 142 3.50 -1.83 -6.04
CA LEU A 142 4.93 -1.66 -5.77
C LEU A 142 5.24 -1.52 -4.28
N LYS A 143 4.40 -0.79 -3.54
CA LYS A 143 4.47 -0.72 -2.07
C LYS A 143 4.39 -2.11 -1.45
N GLY A 144 3.41 -2.91 -1.87
CA GLY A 144 3.25 -4.28 -1.42
C GLY A 144 4.47 -5.16 -1.75
N TRP A 145 4.91 -5.13 -3.00
CA TRP A 145 6.05 -5.93 -3.45
C TRP A 145 7.31 -5.56 -2.68
N ALA A 146 7.56 -4.27 -2.46
CA ALA A 146 8.73 -3.80 -1.75
C ALA A 146 8.75 -4.13 -0.26
N GLN A 147 7.60 -4.43 0.36
CA GLN A 147 7.55 -4.95 1.73
C GLN A 147 8.04 -6.40 1.84
N LYS A 148 8.08 -7.15 0.73
CA LYS A 148 8.58 -8.53 0.69
C LYS A 148 9.94 -8.63 0.00
N ASN A 149 10.07 -8.07 -1.21
CA ASN A 149 11.24 -8.16 -2.07
C ASN A 149 11.63 -6.76 -2.60
N PRO A 150 12.12 -5.85 -1.74
CA PRO A 150 12.39 -4.45 -2.10
C PRO A 150 13.36 -4.27 -3.28
N LYS A 151 14.39 -5.12 -3.37
CA LYS A 151 15.39 -5.03 -4.44
C LYS A 151 14.82 -5.40 -5.81
N GLU A 152 13.98 -6.43 -5.87
CA GLU A 152 13.31 -6.84 -7.11
C GLU A 152 12.27 -5.81 -7.55
N ALA A 153 11.47 -5.30 -6.59
CA ALA A 153 10.53 -4.22 -6.85
C ALA A 153 11.24 -2.96 -7.37
N LEU A 154 12.38 -2.59 -6.77
CA LEU A 154 13.18 -1.46 -7.24
C LEU A 154 13.72 -1.70 -8.66
N ALA A 155 14.28 -2.89 -8.92
CA ALA A 155 14.79 -3.22 -10.24
C ALA A 155 13.71 -3.13 -11.32
N TRP A 156 12.49 -3.62 -11.03
CA TRP A 156 11.35 -3.48 -11.90
C TRP A 156 10.98 -2.00 -12.10
N ALA A 157 10.86 -1.22 -11.02
CA ALA A 157 10.43 0.18 -11.08
C ALA A 157 11.38 1.00 -11.94
N VAL A 158 12.69 0.86 -11.74
CA VAL A 158 13.72 1.57 -12.52
C VAL A 158 13.67 1.14 -14.00
N ALA A 159 13.57 -0.16 -14.28
CA ALA A 159 13.53 -0.66 -15.65
C ALA A 159 12.25 -0.25 -16.40
N ASN A 160 11.16 0.05 -15.69
CA ASN A 160 9.83 0.31 -16.27
C ASN A 160 9.31 1.74 -16.04
N ARG A 161 10.16 2.70 -15.64
CA ARG A 161 9.76 4.11 -15.46
C ARG A 161 9.07 4.70 -16.70
N ALA A 162 9.66 4.49 -17.89
CA ALA A 162 9.09 4.99 -19.14
C ALA A 162 7.76 4.32 -19.50
N LEU A 163 7.61 3.03 -19.18
CA LEU A 163 6.35 2.31 -19.37
C LEU A 163 5.24 2.89 -18.51
N ALA A 164 5.54 3.16 -17.23
CA ALA A 164 4.60 3.81 -16.32
C ALA A 164 4.22 5.20 -16.86
N ALA A 165 5.19 6.07 -17.13
CA ALA A 165 4.93 7.42 -17.62
C ALA A 165 4.12 7.45 -18.95
N GLY A 166 4.31 6.47 -19.82
CA GLY A 166 3.62 6.37 -21.11
C GLY A 166 2.17 5.89 -21.06
N LYS A 167 1.63 5.54 -19.89
CA LYS A 167 0.25 5.05 -19.71
C LYS A 167 -0.52 5.85 -18.66
N PRO A 168 -0.81 7.14 -18.90
CA PRO A 168 -1.66 7.92 -18.01
C PRO A 168 -3.10 7.38 -18.04
N HIS A 169 -3.72 7.22 -16.87
CA HIS A 169 -5.13 6.83 -16.79
C HIS A 169 -6.03 8.04 -17.09
N PRO A 170 -7.04 7.92 -17.99
CA PRO A 170 -7.99 9.00 -18.22
C PRO A 170 -8.71 9.45 -16.95
N GLY A 171 -8.68 10.75 -16.62
CA GLY A 171 -9.31 11.29 -15.41
C GLY A 171 -8.45 11.24 -14.15
N PHE A 172 -7.26 10.65 -14.23
CA PHE A 172 -6.20 10.80 -13.23
C PHE A 172 -5.01 11.50 -13.89
N GLY A 173 -4.21 12.22 -13.10
CA GLY A 173 -3.02 12.92 -13.60
C GLY A 173 -1.95 11.97 -14.17
N PRO A 174 -0.74 12.47 -14.42
CA PRO A 174 0.38 11.61 -14.80
C PRO A 174 0.61 10.53 -13.74
N GLN A 175 1.19 9.40 -14.15
CA GLN A 175 1.70 8.40 -13.22
C GLN A 175 2.77 9.04 -12.33
N GLU A 176 2.77 8.70 -11.04
CA GLU A 176 3.89 8.98 -10.15
C GLU A 176 5.11 8.13 -10.59
N ASP A 177 6.34 8.57 -10.28
CA ASP A 177 7.52 7.72 -10.46
C ASP A 177 7.32 6.41 -9.66
N PRO A 178 7.38 5.23 -10.31
CA PRO A 178 7.14 3.94 -9.65
C PRO A 178 8.09 3.68 -8.47
N VAL A 179 9.28 4.32 -8.43
CA VAL A 179 10.21 4.21 -7.31
C VAL A 179 9.61 4.76 -6.00
N MET A 180 8.66 5.71 -6.05
CA MET A 180 7.98 6.20 -4.85
C MET A 180 7.17 5.10 -4.15
N GLY A 181 6.44 4.28 -4.91
CA GLY A 181 5.74 3.12 -4.36
C GLY A 181 6.69 2.14 -3.69
N VAL A 182 7.85 1.89 -4.32
CA VAL A 182 8.90 1.03 -3.75
C VAL A 182 9.45 1.60 -2.43
N ILE A 183 9.79 2.89 -2.39
CA ILE A 183 10.29 3.56 -1.17
C ILE A 183 9.25 3.48 -0.05
N HIS A 184 7.98 3.68 -0.37
CA HIS A 184 6.88 3.58 0.59
C HIS A 184 6.81 2.17 1.21
N GLY A 185 6.96 1.12 0.41
CA GLY A 185 6.97 -0.25 0.92
C GLY A 185 8.22 -0.58 1.73
N TRP A 186 9.39 -0.21 1.20
CA TRP A 186 10.69 -0.55 1.77
C TRP A 186 10.93 0.16 3.10
N ALA A 187 10.58 1.45 3.21
CA ALA A 187 10.86 2.27 4.40
C ALA A 187 10.24 1.71 5.69
N ARG A 188 9.12 0.98 5.57
CA ARG A 188 8.47 0.33 6.71
C ARG A 188 9.31 -0.78 7.32
N MET A 189 10.11 -1.46 6.51
CA MET A 189 10.90 -2.64 6.91
C MET A 189 12.38 -2.32 7.09
N ASP A 190 12.90 -1.38 6.30
CA ASP A 190 14.31 -1.00 6.28
C ASP A 190 14.46 0.46 5.79
N VAL A 191 14.48 1.37 6.76
CA VAL A 191 14.61 2.82 6.55
C VAL A 191 15.94 3.15 5.88
N ALA A 192 17.03 2.46 6.22
CA ALA A 192 18.35 2.73 5.67
C ALA A 192 18.40 2.34 4.18
N GLY A 193 17.88 1.16 3.83
CA GLY A 193 17.76 0.72 2.44
C GLY A 193 16.88 1.64 1.60
N ALA A 194 15.72 2.04 2.12
CA ALA A 194 14.84 3.00 1.45
C ALA A 194 15.51 4.38 1.26
N THR A 195 16.27 4.85 2.25
CA THR A 195 17.02 6.11 2.17
C THR A 195 18.14 6.03 1.11
N ALA A 196 18.86 4.91 1.05
CA ALA A 196 19.89 4.69 0.04
C ALA A 196 19.29 4.65 -1.38
N ALA A 197 18.15 3.94 -1.55
CA ALA A 197 17.43 3.91 -2.82
C ALA A 197 16.95 5.31 -3.24
N MET A 198 16.34 6.08 -2.33
CA MET A 198 15.94 7.46 -2.58
C MET A 198 17.12 8.32 -3.07
N LYS A 199 18.25 8.31 -2.36
CA LYS A 199 19.44 9.10 -2.73
C LYS A 199 19.97 8.71 -4.11
N ALA A 200 19.93 7.42 -4.45
CA ALA A 200 20.42 6.91 -5.72
C ALA A 200 19.48 7.19 -6.90
N GLN A 201 18.16 7.25 -6.65
CA GLN A 201 17.15 7.28 -7.71
C GLN A 201 16.54 8.64 -7.99
N PHE A 202 16.63 9.58 -7.04
CA PHE A 202 16.14 10.94 -7.20
C PHE A 202 17.30 11.91 -7.08
N SER A 203 17.52 12.71 -8.11
CA SER A 203 18.41 13.87 -8.08
C SER A 203 17.65 15.17 -7.84
N ASP A 204 16.35 15.19 -8.16
CA ASP A 204 15.51 16.36 -7.97
C ASP A 204 15.21 16.59 -6.47
N PRO A 205 15.39 17.82 -5.94
CA PRO A 205 15.14 18.12 -4.54
C PRO A 205 13.68 17.97 -4.10
N GLU A 206 12.71 18.21 -4.98
CA GLU A 206 11.29 18.08 -4.66
C GLU A 206 10.91 16.61 -4.52
N GLU A 207 11.35 15.76 -5.45
CA GLU A 207 11.19 14.31 -5.35
C GLU A 207 11.86 13.75 -4.09
N ARG A 208 13.09 14.21 -3.78
CA ARG A 208 13.77 13.82 -2.52
C ARG A 208 12.96 14.23 -1.29
N ALA A 209 12.44 15.46 -1.25
CA ALA A 209 11.64 15.93 -0.12
C ALA A 209 10.35 15.10 0.06
N GLN A 210 9.69 14.75 -1.05
CA GLN A 210 8.53 13.86 -1.04
C GLN A 210 8.90 12.48 -0.47
N ALA A 211 9.98 11.87 -0.95
CA ALA A 211 10.46 10.58 -0.47
C ALA A 211 10.86 10.62 1.01
N VAL A 212 11.52 11.70 1.48
CA VAL A 212 11.82 11.90 2.92
C VAL A 212 10.52 11.92 3.74
N SER A 213 9.48 12.60 3.27
CA SER A 213 8.16 12.62 3.96
C SER A 213 7.54 11.22 4.06
N ILE A 214 7.68 10.42 3.01
CA ILE A 214 7.21 9.03 2.99
C ILE A 214 8.01 8.18 3.99
N ILE A 215 9.34 8.23 3.94
CA ILE A 215 10.22 7.46 4.82
C ILE A 215 9.98 7.84 6.29
N TYR A 216 9.80 9.14 6.58
CA TYR A 216 9.45 9.63 7.91
C TYR A 216 8.18 8.96 8.45
N LYS A 217 7.10 8.98 7.67
CA LYS A 217 5.80 8.42 8.09
C LYS A 217 5.91 6.91 8.31
N GLU A 218 6.51 6.18 7.37
CA GLU A 218 6.64 4.72 7.49
C GLU A 218 7.60 4.31 8.61
N SER A 219 8.69 5.05 8.82
CA SER A 219 9.57 4.84 9.97
C SER A 219 8.83 5.09 11.29
N LEU A 220 8.01 6.13 11.37
CA LEU A 220 7.27 6.44 12.60
C LEU A 220 6.32 5.30 12.98
N PHE A 221 5.61 4.72 12.00
CA PHE A 221 4.67 3.64 12.23
C PHE A 221 5.31 2.24 12.30
N GLY A 222 6.47 2.04 11.67
CA GLY A 222 7.19 0.77 11.67
C GLY A 222 8.18 0.61 12.82
N ASN A 223 8.94 1.67 13.12
CA ASN A 223 10.09 1.65 14.04
C ASN A 223 9.92 2.54 15.28
N GLY A 224 8.85 3.35 15.32
CA GLY A 224 8.54 4.23 16.44
C GLY A 224 9.30 5.55 16.43
N LEU A 225 8.94 6.42 17.38
CA LEU A 225 9.39 7.81 17.42
C LEU A 225 10.90 7.97 17.57
N HIS A 226 11.54 7.23 18.48
CA HIS A 226 12.96 7.42 18.79
C HIS A 226 13.86 7.07 17.60
N ALA A 227 13.67 5.88 17.01
CA ALA A 227 14.40 5.47 15.81
C ALA A 227 14.20 6.45 14.64
N THR A 228 12.98 6.96 14.48
CA THR A 228 12.67 7.96 13.45
C THR A 228 13.41 9.27 13.68
N LEU A 229 13.45 9.77 14.93
CA LEU A 229 14.20 10.99 15.26
C LEU A 229 15.71 10.83 15.03
N ASP A 230 16.27 9.66 15.33
CA ASP A 230 17.70 9.40 15.11
C ASP A 230 18.04 9.28 13.62
N TRP A 231 17.13 8.75 12.80
CA TRP A 231 17.27 8.78 11.35
C TRP A 231 17.19 10.21 10.79
N ILE A 232 16.23 11.04 11.24
CA ILE A 232 16.10 12.44 10.77
C ILE A 232 17.40 13.22 11.01
N LYS A 233 18.05 13.05 12.16
CA LYS A 233 19.32 13.73 12.49
C LYS A 233 20.49 13.34 11.57
N GLN A 234 20.36 12.27 10.79
CA GLN A 234 21.37 11.83 9.82
C GLN A 234 21.11 12.40 8.42
N LEU A 235 19.96 13.06 8.21
CA LEU A 235 19.68 13.76 6.96
C LEU A 235 20.41 15.10 6.96
N PRO A 236 20.91 15.56 5.79
CA PRO A 236 21.52 16.87 5.68
C PRO A 236 20.50 17.98 5.99
N ASP A 237 20.98 19.06 6.63
CA ASP A 237 20.15 20.21 7.02
C ASP A 237 19.67 21.03 5.80
N SER A 238 20.37 20.95 4.67
CA SER A 238 19.97 21.58 3.40
C SER A 238 20.19 20.69 2.17
N PRO A 239 19.44 20.90 1.07
CA PRO A 239 19.67 20.21 -0.20
C PRO A 239 21.07 20.44 -0.79
N GLU A 240 21.68 21.59 -0.52
CA GLU A 240 23.01 21.98 -1.01
C GLU A 240 24.11 21.11 -0.39
N ASP A 241 23.95 20.71 0.88
CA ASP A 241 24.88 19.83 1.60
C ASP A 241 24.87 18.37 1.10
N SER A 242 23.93 18.02 0.21
CA SER A 242 23.80 16.68 -0.35
C SER A 242 24.53 16.47 -1.69
N ASN A 243 25.18 17.51 -2.23
CA ASN A 243 26.00 17.45 -3.44
C ASN A 243 27.52 17.34 -3.18
N GLU A 244 27.97 17.38 -1.93
CA GLU A 244 29.39 17.18 -1.58
C GLU A 244 29.70 15.69 -1.39
N GLY A 245 29.78 14.93 -2.49
CA GLY A 245 30.14 13.51 -2.42
C GLY A 245 30.16 12.74 -3.74
N GLY A 246 30.43 13.41 -4.86
CA GLY A 246 30.73 12.77 -6.15
C GLY A 246 32.22 12.52 -6.33
#